data_AF-A0A4Q9HUZ5-F1
#
_entry.id   AF-A0A4Q9HUZ5-F1
#
_cell.length_a   1.000
_cell.length_b   1.000
_cell.length_c   1.000
_cell.angle_alpha   90.00
_cell.angle_beta   90.00
_cell.angle_gamma   90.00
#
_symmetry.space_group_name_H-M   'P 1'
#
loop_
_entity.id
_entity.type
_entity.pdbx_description
1 polymer ?
#
loop_
_entity_poly.entity_id
_entity_poly.type
_entity_poly.pdbx_seq_one_letter_code
_entity_poly.pdbx_strand_id
1 'polypeptide(L)'
;MDEDRRAARHQVLQVAAELLEEGGSEAVSTRAVAAAAGITAPTLYRMFGDKDGLLAELAVHGFERYLAEKREALSRSEDPVADLYRGWDLHVDFGLRHPAFYLLMYGTARPGRKPPAADEAHALLVGLLDRAAADARLRVPVEEASRVVHAATTGATLALIGEEAPHRNLSTSTRLRNIVIGSITTDPPVATATDLASRALALDAALTLEDGAAPPLRDAETALLRDWLHRLAE
;
A
#
# COMPACT_ATOMS: atom_id res chain seq x y z
N MET A 1 -36.39 2.66 9.00
CA MET A 1 -36.15 1.29 9.49
C MET A 1 -34.77 0.75 9.09
N ASP A 2 -34.42 0.67 7.80
CA ASP A 2 -33.07 0.21 7.40
C ASP A 2 -31.98 1.25 7.69
N GLU A 3 -32.29 2.53 7.55
CA GLU A 3 -31.40 3.64 7.87
C GLU A 3 -31.12 3.73 9.38
N ASP A 4 -32.16 3.63 10.22
CA ASP A 4 -32.03 3.58 11.69
C ASP A 4 -31.16 2.40 12.15
N ARG A 5 -31.31 1.24 11.49
CA ARG A 5 -30.52 0.04 11.78
C ARG A 5 -29.05 0.23 11.38
N ARG A 6 -28.78 0.88 10.24
CA ARG A 6 -27.40 1.22 9.82
C ARG A 6 -26.77 2.25 10.76
N ALA A 7 -27.52 3.27 11.16
CA ALA A 7 -27.06 4.29 12.11
C ALA A 7 -26.70 3.66 13.47
N ALA A 8 -27.57 2.81 14.01
CA ALA A 8 -27.30 2.08 15.25
C ALA A 8 -26.05 1.18 15.12
N ARG A 9 -25.87 0.51 13.97
CA ARG A 9 -24.67 -0.29 13.70
C ARG A 9 -23.41 0.55 13.66
N HIS A 10 -23.45 1.71 13.01
CA HIS A 10 -22.34 2.63 12.97
C HIS A 10 -21.98 3.15 14.37
N GLN A 11 -22.97 3.50 15.20
CA GLN A 11 -22.74 3.94 16.57
C GLN A 11 -22.04 2.87 17.43
N VAL A 12 -22.48 1.61 17.34
CA VAL A 12 -21.80 0.50 18.06
C VAL A 12 -20.37 0.31 17.56
N LEU A 13 -20.13 0.49 16.26
CA LEU A 13 -18.79 0.40 15.67
C LEU A 13 -17.87 1.53 16.18
N GLN A 14 -18.39 2.76 16.34
CA GLN A 14 -17.65 3.88 16.94
C GLN A 14 -17.24 3.59 18.38
N VAL A 15 -18.16 3.06 19.20
CA VAL A 15 -17.83 2.64 20.57
C VAL A 15 -16.75 1.55 20.59
N ALA A 16 -16.82 0.60 19.66
CA ALA A 16 -15.80 -0.45 19.54
C ALA A 16 -14.45 0.11 19.08
N ALA A 17 -14.44 1.15 18.24
CA ALA A 17 -13.24 1.86 17.79
C ALA A 17 -12.56 2.62 18.94
N GLU A 18 -13.34 3.26 19.81
CA GLU A 18 -12.82 3.91 21.03
C GLU A 18 -12.14 2.90 21.95
N LEU A 19 -12.79 1.76 22.22
CA LEU A 19 -12.19 0.67 23.01
C LEU A 19 -10.91 0.11 22.37
N LEU A 20 -10.86 0.04 21.05
CA LEU A 20 -9.67 -0.41 20.32
C LEU A 20 -8.49 0.57 20.53
N GLU A 21 -8.73 1.88 20.43
CA GLU A 21 -7.70 2.90 20.63
C GLU A 21 -7.21 2.93 22.09
N GLU A 22 -8.09 2.70 23.07
CA GLU A 22 -7.74 2.73 24.50
C GLU A 22 -6.93 1.51 24.95
N GLY A 23 -7.25 0.31 24.46
CA GLY A 23 -6.69 -0.93 25.00
C GLY A 23 -6.37 -2.02 23.98
N GLY A 24 -6.35 -1.69 22.70
CA GLY A 24 -6.02 -2.62 21.61
C GLY A 24 -7.06 -3.73 21.43
N SER A 25 -6.70 -4.75 20.65
CA SER A 25 -7.60 -5.86 20.28
C SER A 25 -8.10 -6.68 21.48
N GLU A 26 -7.38 -6.64 22.60
CA GLU A 26 -7.74 -7.34 23.83
C GLU A 26 -8.87 -6.64 24.59
N ALA A 27 -8.93 -5.30 24.54
CA ALA A 27 -10.03 -4.52 25.10
C ALA A 27 -11.34 -4.71 24.31
N VAL A 28 -11.25 -5.05 23.02
CA VAL A 28 -12.41 -5.31 22.16
C VAL A 28 -12.95 -6.73 22.40
N SER A 29 -13.94 -6.84 23.29
CA SER A 29 -14.74 -8.05 23.47
C SER A 29 -16.23 -7.78 23.20
N THR A 30 -16.98 -8.79 22.74
CA THR A 30 -18.43 -8.66 22.50
C THR A 30 -19.18 -8.20 23.75
N ARG A 31 -18.72 -8.59 24.94
CA ARG A 31 -19.32 -8.16 26.21
C ARG A 31 -18.97 -6.70 26.55
N ALA A 32 -17.70 -6.31 26.40
CA ALA A 32 -17.27 -4.94 26.66
C ALA A 32 -17.96 -3.94 25.72
N VAL A 33 -18.01 -4.27 24.42
CA VAL A 33 -18.64 -3.42 23.40
C VAL A 33 -20.15 -3.34 23.61
N ALA A 34 -20.82 -4.45 23.92
CA ALA A 34 -22.26 -4.43 24.21
C ALA A 34 -22.57 -3.55 25.44
N ALA A 35 -21.77 -3.68 26.51
CA ALA A 35 -21.93 -2.87 27.71
C ALA A 35 -21.68 -1.37 27.44
N ALA A 36 -20.58 -1.03 26.75
CA ALA A 36 -20.22 0.34 26.42
C ALA A 36 -21.23 1.00 25.48
N ALA A 37 -21.78 0.24 24.52
CA ALA A 37 -22.79 0.72 23.59
C ALA A 37 -24.23 0.70 24.15
N GLY A 38 -24.43 0.24 25.39
CA GLY A 38 -25.75 0.16 26.01
C GLY A 38 -26.72 -0.83 25.37
N ILE A 39 -26.19 -1.88 24.72
CA ILE A 39 -27.00 -2.91 24.04
C ILE A 39 -26.80 -4.30 24.68
N THR A 40 -27.69 -5.23 24.34
CA THR A 40 -27.56 -6.62 24.80
C THR A 40 -26.59 -7.41 23.91
N ALA A 41 -25.90 -8.40 24.49
CA ALA A 41 -25.00 -9.27 23.72
C ALA A 41 -25.70 -9.95 22.53
N PRO A 42 -26.93 -10.50 22.64
CA PRO A 42 -27.64 -11.04 21.47
C PRO A 42 -27.87 -10.02 20.35
N THR A 43 -28.02 -8.73 20.68
CA THR A 43 -28.16 -7.67 19.68
C THR A 43 -26.85 -7.43 18.95
N LEU A 44 -25.73 -7.40 19.69
CA LEU A 44 -24.40 -7.32 19.09
C LEU A 44 -24.11 -8.51 18.18
N TYR A 45 -24.43 -9.74 18.62
CA TYR A 45 -24.26 -10.94 17.80
C TYR A 45 -25.06 -10.89 16.50
N ARG A 46 -26.28 -10.33 16.51
CA ARG A 46 -27.06 -10.12 15.27
C ARG A 46 -26.44 -9.08 14.33
N MET A 47 -25.70 -8.10 14.85
CA MET A 47 -25.16 -7.00 14.06
C MET A 47 -23.79 -7.31 13.44
N PHE A 48 -22.96 -8.08 14.14
CA PHE A 48 -21.56 -8.31 13.79
C PHE A 48 -21.16 -9.79 13.75
N GLY A 49 -22.05 -10.71 14.10
CA GLY A 49 -21.68 -12.10 14.29
C GLY A 49 -20.87 -12.25 15.56
N ASP A 50 -19.63 -12.73 15.46
CA ASP A 50 -18.75 -12.98 16.59
C ASP A 50 -17.70 -11.87 16.80
N LYS A 51 -16.70 -12.13 17.67
CA LYS A 51 -15.58 -11.20 17.89
C LYS A 51 -14.79 -10.99 16.60
N ASP A 52 -14.56 -12.04 15.81
CA ASP A 52 -13.84 -11.97 14.54
C ASP A 52 -14.58 -11.07 13.53
N GLY A 53 -15.90 -11.19 13.44
CA GLY A 53 -16.75 -10.35 12.60
C GLY A 53 -16.72 -8.87 13.02
N LEU A 54 -16.76 -8.59 14.33
CA LEU A 54 -16.60 -7.23 14.84
C LEU A 54 -15.21 -6.65 14.53
N LEU A 55 -14.14 -7.43 14.73
CA LEU A 55 -12.78 -7.01 14.41
C LEU A 55 -12.57 -6.79 12.91
N ALA A 56 -13.19 -7.61 12.06
CA ALA A 56 -13.14 -7.43 10.61
C ALA A 56 -13.78 -6.09 10.19
N GLU A 57 -14.92 -5.73 10.78
CA GLU A 57 -15.59 -4.45 10.52
C GLU A 57 -14.79 -3.25 11.05
N LEU A 58 -14.13 -3.41 12.21
CA LEU A 58 -13.18 -2.40 12.71
C LEU A 58 -11.96 -2.25 11.78
N ALA A 59 -11.48 -3.34 11.19
CA ALA A 59 -10.42 -3.27 10.19
C ALA A 59 -10.86 -2.51 8.94
N VAL A 60 -12.08 -2.76 8.44
CA VAL A 60 -12.68 -1.97 7.33
C VAL A 60 -12.72 -0.49 7.71
N HIS A 61 -13.23 -0.16 8.90
CA HIS A 61 -13.28 1.21 9.39
C HIS A 61 -11.89 1.87 9.47
N GLY A 62 -10.87 1.12 9.92
CA GLY A 62 -9.48 1.57 9.95
C GLY A 62 -8.92 1.86 8.54
N PHE A 63 -9.21 1.01 7.56
CA PHE A 63 -8.83 1.26 6.16
C PHE A 63 -9.56 2.45 5.54
N GLU A 64 -10.85 2.65 5.83
CA GLU A 64 -11.60 3.82 5.38
C GLU A 64 -10.98 5.11 5.92
N ARG A 65 -10.62 5.14 7.21
CA ARG A 65 -9.91 6.25 7.84
C ARG A 65 -8.55 6.50 7.18
N TYR A 66 -7.75 5.44 7.02
CA TYR A 66 -6.45 5.50 6.35
C TYR A 66 -6.56 6.11 4.94
N LEU A 67 -7.53 5.65 4.16
CA LEU A 67 -7.77 6.11 2.80
C LEU A 67 -8.23 7.57 2.76
N ALA A 68 -9.11 7.99 3.67
CA ALA A 68 -9.58 9.36 3.78
C ALA A 68 -8.41 10.31 4.05
N GLU A 69 -7.63 10.04 5.10
CA GLU A 69 -6.46 10.86 5.47
C GLU A 69 -5.41 10.91 4.35
N LYS A 70 -5.14 9.77 3.72
CA LYS A 70 -4.17 9.70 2.63
C LYS A 70 -4.63 10.47 1.39
N ARG A 71 -5.92 10.42 1.05
CA ARG A 71 -6.49 11.17 -0.09
C ARG A 71 -6.47 12.67 0.15
N GLU A 72 -6.72 13.10 1.38
CA GLU A 72 -6.68 14.52 1.75
C GLU A 72 -5.25 15.07 1.69
N ALA A 73 -4.28 14.32 2.22
CA ALA A 73 -2.89 14.78 2.30
C ALA A 73 -2.09 14.61 0.99
N LEU A 74 -2.46 13.64 0.14
CA LEU A 74 -1.72 13.33 -1.08
C LEU A 74 -2.20 14.20 -2.25
N SER A 75 -1.68 15.43 -2.34
CA SER A 75 -1.77 16.21 -3.57
C SER A 75 -0.82 15.65 -4.63
N ARG A 76 -1.33 15.38 -5.83
CA ARG A 76 -0.49 14.97 -6.97
C ARG A 76 0.47 16.10 -7.33
N SER A 77 1.78 15.82 -7.34
CA SER A 77 2.79 16.76 -7.82
C SER A 77 3.23 16.43 -9.24
N GLU A 78 4.08 17.26 -9.84
CA GLU A 78 4.69 17.00 -11.14
C GLU A 78 5.70 15.84 -11.10
N ASP A 79 6.28 15.53 -9.94
CA ASP A 79 7.23 14.42 -9.79
C ASP A 79 6.55 13.19 -9.14
N PRO A 80 6.19 12.15 -9.92
CA PRO A 80 5.54 10.97 -9.36
C PRO A 80 6.44 10.19 -8.38
N VAL A 81 7.77 10.33 -8.48
CA VAL A 81 8.68 9.68 -7.51
C VAL A 81 8.61 10.39 -6.17
N ALA A 82 8.59 11.73 -6.14
CA ALA A 82 8.33 12.49 -4.92
C ALA A 82 6.98 12.13 -4.27
N ASP A 83 5.97 11.80 -5.07
CA ASP A 83 4.66 11.36 -4.57
C ASP A 83 4.75 9.99 -3.87
N LEU A 84 5.61 9.08 -4.34
CA LEU A 84 5.90 7.80 -3.65
C LEU A 84 6.56 8.04 -2.29
N TYR A 85 7.52 8.97 -2.21
CA TYR A 85 8.16 9.36 -0.95
C TYR A 85 7.13 9.91 0.06
N ARG A 86 6.26 10.83 -0.37
CA ARG A 86 5.19 11.35 0.49
C ARG A 86 4.18 10.27 0.88
N GLY A 87 3.83 9.38 -0.06
CA GLY A 87 2.92 8.26 0.19
C GLY A 87 3.45 7.27 1.23
N TRP A 88 4.76 7.04 1.28
CA TRP A 88 5.43 6.27 2.33
C TRP A 88 5.29 6.95 3.69
N ASP A 89 5.56 8.25 3.75
CA ASP A 89 5.57 9.01 5.00
C ASP A 89 4.19 9.08 5.64
N LEU A 90 3.16 9.32 4.82
CA LEU A 90 1.77 9.28 5.26
C LEU A 90 1.36 7.90 5.79
N HIS A 91 1.90 6.83 5.21
CA HIS A 91 1.61 5.47 5.69
C HIS A 91 2.23 5.19 7.05
N VAL A 92 3.49 5.59 7.24
CA VAL A 92 4.18 5.46 8.53
C VAL A 92 3.52 6.33 9.59
N ASP A 93 3.27 7.60 9.27
CA ASP A 93 2.62 8.56 10.18
C ASP A 93 1.25 8.06 10.67
N PHE A 94 0.41 7.53 9.76
CA PHE A 94 -0.87 6.93 10.15
C PHE A 94 -0.68 5.80 11.16
N GLY A 95 0.25 4.87 10.91
CA GLY A 95 0.50 3.76 11.83
C GLY A 95 1.01 4.20 13.20
N LEU A 96 1.78 5.29 13.26
CA LEU A 96 2.27 5.84 14.53
C LEU A 96 1.20 6.60 15.31
N ARG A 97 0.24 7.26 14.63
CA ARG A 97 -0.88 7.95 15.25
C ARG A 97 -2.00 7.00 15.70
N HIS A 98 -2.20 5.90 14.96
CA HIS A 98 -3.26 4.92 15.19
C HIS A 98 -2.71 3.49 15.32
N PRO A 99 -1.82 3.21 16.30
CA PRO A 99 -1.11 1.93 16.38
C PRO A 99 -2.06 0.73 16.56
N ALA A 100 -3.15 0.88 17.31
CA ALA A 100 -4.11 -0.19 17.54
C ALA A 100 -4.85 -0.59 16.25
N PHE A 101 -5.32 0.39 15.48
CA PHE A 101 -5.89 0.15 14.16
C PHE A 101 -4.88 -0.44 13.19
N TYR A 102 -3.65 0.08 13.20
CA TYR A 102 -2.61 -0.40 12.29
C TYR A 102 -2.25 -1.87 12.56
N LEU A 103 -2.14 -2.27 13.83
CA LEU A 103 -1.94 -3.67 14.21
C LEU A 103 -3.12 -4.56 13.83
N LEU A 104 -4.35 -4.06 13.93
CA LEU A 104 -5.54 -4.78 13.48
C LEU A 104 -5.53 -4.98 11.95
N MET A 105 -5.16 -3.95 11.19
CA MET A 105 -5.15 -3.95 9.72
C MET A 105 -4.00 -4.78 9.13
N TYR A 106 -2.80 -4.68 9.71
CA TYR A 106 -1.56 -5.22 9.12
C TYR A 106 -0.81 -6.22 10.01
N GLY A 107 -1.09 -6.27 11.31
CA GLY A 107 -0.37 -7.12 12.26
C GLY A 107 -0.81 -8.59 12.28
N THR A 108 -1.99 -8.91 11.70
CA THR A 108 -2.57 -10.27 11.75
C THR A 108 -3.01 -10.77 10.37
N ALA A 109 -2.15 -10.63 9.35
CA ALA A 109 -2.45 -11.10 8.00
C ALA A 109 -2.80 -12.60 7.97
N ARG A 110 -4.00 -12.94 7.51
CA ARG A 110 -4.47 -14.33 7.29
C ARG A 110 -4.76 -14.55 5.80
N PRO A 111 -4.24 -15.63 5.17
CA PRO A 111 -4.59 -15.97 3.79
C PRO A 111 -6.12 -16.04 3.59
N GLY A 112 -6.61 -15.40 2.53
CA GLY A 112 -8.03 -15.43 2.15
C GLY A 112 -8.99 -14.54 2.97
N ARG A 113 -8.49 -13.73 3.91
CA ARG A 113 -9.30 -12.80 4.72
C ARG A 113 -8.89 -11.33 4.55
N LYS A 114 -8.79 -10.86 3.31
CA LYS A 114 -8.50 -9.46 3.00
C LYS A 114 -9.81 -8.67 2.82
N PRO A 115 -10.05 -7.59 3.58
CA PRO A 115 -11.24 -6.75 3.38
C PRO A 115 -11.14 -5.93 2.07
N PRO A 116 -12.27 -5.60 1.41
CA PRO A 116 -12.25 -4.79 0.18
C PRO A 116 -11.50 -3.46 0.30
N ALA A 117 -11.59 -2.80 1.46
CA ALA A 117 -10.88 -1.55 1.71
C ALA A 117 -9.33 -1.69 1.69
N ALA A 118 -8.81 -2.90 1.93
CA ALA A 118 -7.38 -3.18 1.76
C ALA A 118 -6.98 -3.33 0.28
N ASP A 119 -7.91 -3.70 -0.61
CA ASP A 119 -7.67 -3.66 -2.06
C ASP A 119 -7.64 -2.22 -2.56
N GLU A 120 -8.51 -1.36 -2.04
CA GLU A 120 -8.52 0.08 -2.35
C GLU A 120 -7.23 0.78 -1.88
N ALA A 121 -6.74 0.46 -0.68
CA ALA A 121 -5.45 0.95 -0.19
C ALA A 121 -4.28 0.51 -1.09
N HIS A 122 -4.31 -0.74 -1.58
CA HIS A 122 -3.33 -1.24 -2.53
C HIS A 122 -3.45 -0.54 -3.90
N ALA A 123 -4.68 -0.34 -4.40
CA ALA A 123 -4.93 0.37 -5.66
C ALA A 123 -4.40 1.81 -5.64
N LEU A 124 -4.46 2.49 -4.49
CA LEU A 124 -3.86 3.82 -4.33
C LEU A 124 -2.33 3.79 -4.50
N LEU A 125 -1.64 2.79 -3.94
CA LEU A 125 -0.20 2.59 -4.17
C LEU A 125 0.10 2.28 -5.64
N VAL A 126 -0.67 1.38 -6.25
CA VAL A 126 -0.54 1.03 -7.68
C VAL A 126 -0.71 2.28 -8.55
N GLY A 127 -1.70 3.12 -8.28
CA GLY A 127 -1.89 4.37 -9.04
C GLY A 127 -0.75 5.38 -8.91
N LEU A 128 0.00 5.39 -7.79
CA LEU A 128 1.23 6.18 -7.68
C LEU A 128 2.36 5.61 -8.53
N LEU A 129 2.49 4.28 -8.54
CA LEU A 129 3.49 3.56 -9.32
C LEU A 129 3.20 3.62 -10.83
N ASP A 130 1.94 3.55 -11.24
CA ASP A 130 1.53 3.70 -12.65
C ASP A 130 1.93 5.07 -13.20
N ARG A 131 1.85 6.13 -12.38
CA ARG A 131 2.34 7.46 -12.78
C ARG A 131 3.86 7.48 -12.94
N ALA A 132 4.59 6.87 -12.02
CA ALA A 132 6.04 6.73 -12.17
C ALA A 132 6.40 5.89 -13.41
N ALA A 133 5.61 4.86 -13.73
CA ALA A 133 5.80 4.04 -14.92
C ALA A 133 5.53 4.84 -16.21
N ALA A 134 4.45 5.63 -16.24
CA ALA A 134 4.09 6.49 -17.36
C ALA A 134 5.20 7.51 -17.70
N ASP A 135 5.92 7.99 -16.68
CA ASP A 135 7.06 8.90 -16.84
C ASP A 135 8.39 8.15 -17.10
N ALA A 136 8.35 6.85 -17.37
CA ALA A 136 9.52 5.97 -17.54
C ALA A 136 10.49 6.02 -16.34
N ARG A 137 9.96 6.21 -15.12
CA ARG A 137 10.72 6.34 -13.88
C ARG A 137 10.83 5.03 -13.09
N LEU A 138 10.22 3.92 -13.52
CA LEU A 138 10.36 2.62 -12.87
C LEU A 138 11.42 1.73 -13.53
N ARG A 139 12.18 1.01 -12.70
CA ARG A 139 13.17 -0.01 -13.13
C ARG A 139 12.60 -1.43 -13.18
N VAL A 140 11.45 -1.65 -12.55
CA VAL A 140 10.78 -2.95 -12.44
C VAL A 140 9.29 -2.80 -12.74
N PRO A 141 8.57 -3.88 -13.07
CA PRO A 141 7.11 -3.81 -13.27
C PRO A 141 6.38 -3.28 -12.04
N VAL A 142 5.26 -2.59 -12.26
CA VAL A 142 4.42 -1.99 -11.20
C VAL A 142 4.03 -3.01 -10.13
N GLU A 143 3.71 -4.25 -10.55
CA GLU A 143 3.34 -5.32 -9.64
C GLU A 143 4.49 -5.66 -8.65
N GLU A 144 5.72 -5.74 -9.15
CA GLU A 144 6.90 -6.00 -8.32
C GLU A 144 7.23 -4.80 -7.42
N ALA A 145 7.22 -3.60 -7.97
CA ALA A 145 7.41 -2.36 -7.22
C ALA A 145 6.41 -2.24 -6.06
N SER A 146 5.13 -2.53 -6.32
CA SER A 146 4.07 -2.46 -5.30
C SER A 146 4.30 -3.45 -4.16
N ARG A 147 4.71 -4.68 -4.45
CA ARG A 147 5.04 -5.69 -3.44
C ARG A 147 6.18 -5.23 -2.55
N VAL A 148 7.28 -4.77 -3.14
CA VAL A 148 8.48 -4.36 -2.39
C VAL A 148 8.17 -3.14 -1.51
N VAL A 149 7.53 -2.10 -2.07
CA VAL A 149 7.14 -0.90 -1.32
C VAL A 149 6.18 -1.25 -0.20
N HIS A 150 5.13 -2.03 -0.48
CA HIS A 150 4.15 -2.40 0.52
C HIS A 150 4.77 -3.20 1.67
N ALA A 151 5.57 -4.22 1.36
CA ALA A 151 6.22 -5.06 2.37
C ALA A 151 7.18 -4.24 3.26
N ALA A 152 8.02 -3.40 2.64
CA ALA A 152 9.01 -2.62 3.36
C ALA A 152 8.38 -1.52 4.23
N THR A 153 7.38 -0.79 3.70
CA THR A 153 6.68 0.25 4.49
C THR A 153 5.89 -0.37 5.65
N THR A 154 5.25 -1.52 5.42
CA THR A 154 4.51 -2.22 6.46
C THR A 154 5.44 -2.70 7.57
N GLY A 155 6.55 -3.35 7.21
CA GLY A 155 7.55 -3.81 8.16
C GLY A 155 8.20 -2.67 8.95
N ALA A 156 8.55 -1.56 8.28
CA ALA A 156 9.09 -0.38 8.94
C ALA A 156 8.12 0.19 9.98
N THR A 157 6.84 0.30 9.62
CA THR A 157 5.81 0.85 10.52
C THR A 157 5.55 -0.06 11.71
N LEU A 158 5.43 -1.38 11.50
CA LEU A 158 5.25 -2.35 12.58
C LEU A 158 6.45 -2.36 13.55
N ALA A 159 7.67 -2.27 13.02
CA ALA A 159 8.88 -2.17 13.85
C ALA A 159 8.84 -0.91 14.73
N LEU A 160 8.50 0.24 14.16
CA LEU A 160 8.40 1.50 14.90
C LEU A 160 7.27 1.52 15.93
N ILE A 161 6.15 0.85 15.68
CA ILE A 161 5.07 0.67 16.66
C ILE A 161 5.56 -0.11 17.88
N GLY A 162 6.44 -1.10 17.68
CA GLY A 162 7.06 -1.88 18.76
C GLY A 162 8.09 -1.11 19.60
N GLU A 163 8.53 0.06 19.15
CA GLU A 163 9.46 0.93 19.87
C GLU A 163 8.72 1.88 20.82
N GLU A 164 9.29 2.11 22.01
CA GLU A 164 8.81 3.13 22.94
C GLU A 164 8.93 4.53 22.30
N ALA A 165 7.86 5.32 22.37
CA ALA A 165 7.77 6.62 21.69
C ALA A 165 8.98 7.57 21.93
N PRO A 166 9.57 7.69 23.15
CA PRO A 166 10.73 8.55 23.39
C PRO A 166 12.01 8.09 22.68
N HIS A 167 12.07 6.82 22.30
CA HIS A 167 13.25 6.17 21.71
C HIS A 167 13.05 5.78 20.25
N ARG A 168 11.89 6.15 19.68
CA ARG A 168 11.50 5.73 18.34
C ARG A 168 12.44 6.33 17.27
N ASN A 169 13.08 5.46 16.50
CA ASN A 169 14.08 5.87 15.51
C ASN A 169 13.48 6.03 14.11
N LEU A 170 12.94 7.21 13.83
CA LEU A 170 12.38 7.56 12.51
C LEU A 170 13.42 7.52 11.36
N SER A 171 14.72 7.54 11.68
CA SER A 171 15.76 7.42 10.65
C SER A 171 15.75 6.04 9.99
N THR A 172 15.28 4.99 10.68
CA THR A 172 15.11 3.65 10.11
C THR A 172 14.13 3.66 8.95
N SER A 173 12.94 4.25 9.15
CA SER A 173 11.94 4.41 8.08
C SER A 173 12.49 5.24 6.92
N THR A 174 13.17 6.36 7.23
CA THR A 174 13.77 7.24 6.22
C THR A 174 14.80 6.49 5.35
N ARG A 175 15.69 5.70 5.97
CA ARG A 175 16.68 4.91 5.24
C ARG A 175 16.03 3.83 4.38
N LEU A 176 15.08 3.07 4.94
CA LEU A 176 14.36 2.03 4.19
C LEU A 176 13.61 2.60 3.00
N ARG A 177 12.90 3.71 3.20
CA ARG A 177 12.21 4.45 2.13
C ARG A 177 13.18 4.83 1.01
N ASN A 178 14.33 5.41 1.35
CA ASN A 178 15.32 5.84 0.36
C ASN A 178 15.91 4.64 -0.41
N ILE A 179 16.22 3.54 0.28
CA ILE A 179 16.76 2.32 -0.33
C ILE A 179 15.72 1.68 -1.27
N VAL A 180 14.49 1.53 -0.81
CA VAL A 180 13.42 0.83 -1.55
C VAL A 180 12.95 1.65 -2.75
N ILE A 181 12.63 2.92 -2.56
CA ILE A 181 12.21 3.78 -3.68
C ILE A 181 13.39 3.96 -4.65
N GLY A 182 14.60 4.16 -4.12
CA GLY A 182 15.82 4.28 -4.91
C GLY A 182 16.18 3.02 -5.69
N SER A 183 15.79 1.81 -5.25
CA SER A 183 16.06 0.58 -6.01
C SER A 183 15.09 0.39 -7.17
N ILE A 184 13.83 0.78 -7.02
CA ILE A 184 12.78 0.59 -8.03
C ILE A 184 12.59 1.78 -8.97
N THR A 185 13.14 2.95 -8.66
CA THR A 185 12.97 4.17 -9.47
C THR A 185 14.28 4.67 -10.09
N THR A 186 14.19 5.36 -11.22
CA THR A 186 15.32 6.02 -11.87
C THR A 186 15.14 7.54 -11.91
N ASP A 187 16.19 8.28 -12.21
CA ASP A 187 16.13 9.72 -12.50
C ASP A 187 15.26 10.00 -13.74
N PRO A 188 14.75 11.23 -13.90
CA PRO A 188 13.98 11.60 -15.09
C PRO A 188 14.78 11.26 -16.35
N PRO A 189 14.14 10.67 -17.38
CA PRO A 189 14.82 10.52 -18.65
C PRO A 189 15.28 11.90 -19.11
N VAL A 190 16.59 12.07 -19.31
CA VAL A 190 17.13 13.30 -19.89
C VAL A 190 16.56 13.38 -21.30
N ALA A 191 15.56 14.23 -21.50
CA ALA A 191 14.93 14.41 -22.79
C ALA A 191 16.00 14.87 -23.79
N THR A 192 16.39 14.00 -24.70
CA THR A 192 17.09 14.38 -25.93
C THR A 192 16.19 13.98 -27.08
N ALA A 193 16.05 14.83 -28.11
CA ALA A 193 15.13 14.65 -29.24
C ALA A 193 15.42 13.41 -30.13
N THR A 194 16.31 12.52 -29.70
CA THR A 194 16.83 11.35 -30.41
C THR A 194 16.17 10.03 -29.96
N ASP A 195 15.07 10.11 -29.20
CA ASP A 195 14.84 9.21 -28.07
C ASP A 195 14.33 7.80 -28.42
N LEU A 196 13.35 7.63 -29.30
CA LEU A 196 12.75 6.30 -29.53
C LEU A 196 13.62 5.43 -30.45
N ALA A 197 14.01 5.97 -31.61
CA ALA A 197 14.83 5.25 -32.57
C ALA A 197 16.21 4.89 -31.98
N SER A 198 16.84 5.80 -31.23
CA SER A 198 18.13 5.51 -30.59
C SER A 198 18.02 4.47 -29.47
N ARG A 199 16.92 4.48 -28.70
CA ARG A 199 16.66 3.44 -27.68
C ARG A 199 16.38 2.08 -28.33
N ALA A 200 15.66 2.07 -29.45
CA ALA A 200 15.37 0.84 -30.19
C ALA A 200 16.65 0.22 -30.76
N LEU A 201 17.54 1.03 -31.34
CA LEU A 201 18.86 0.61 -31.81
C LEU A 201 19.78 0.16 -30.68
N ALA A 202 19.78 0.87 -29.55
CA ALA A 202 20.59 0.49 -28.38
C ALA A 202 20.16 -0.86 -27.78
N LEU A 203 18.85 -1.12 -27.73
CA LEU A 203 18.33 -2.41 -27.26
C LEU A 203 18.61 -3.54 -28.26
N ASP A 204 18.47 -3.31 -29.58
CA ASP A 204 18.86 -4.31 -30.60
C ASP A 204 20.34 -4.67 -30.50
N ALA A 205 21.22 -3.68 -30.31
CA ALA A 205 22.65 -3.91 -30.12
C ALA A 205 22.93 -4.74 -28.85
N ALA A 206 22.28 -4.43 -27.73
CA ALA A 206 22.45 -5.17 -26.47
C ALA A 206 22.02 -6.65 -26.59
N LEU A 207 21.00 -6.94 -27.42
CA LEU A 207 20.54 -8.31 -27.70
C LEU A 207 21.52 -9.13 -28.57
N THR A 208 22.49 -8.48 -29.21
CA THR A 208 23.50 -9.15 -30.07
C THR A 208 24.83 -9.43 -29.39
N LEU A 209 25.09 -8.84 -28.21
CA LEU A 209 26.34 -9.03 -27.48
C LEU A 209 26.32 -10.38 -26.75
N GLU A 210 27.28 -11.26 -27.05
CA GLU A 210 27.40 -12.61 -26.49
C GLU A 210 27.64 -12.62 -24.96
N ASP A 211 28.13 -11.52 -24.38
CA ASP A 211 28.44 -11.37 -22.94
C ASP A 211 27.28 -10.78 -22.10
N GLY A 212 26.16 -10.43 -22.72
CA GLY A 212 24.96 -9.98 -22.01
C GLY A 212 24.19 -11.15 -21.43
N ALA A 213 23.56 -10.99 -20.25
CA ALA A 213 22.58 -11.96 -19.77
C ALA A 213 21.48 -12.06 -20.82
N ALA A 214 21.45 -13.16 -21.58
CA ALA A 214 20.46 -13.39 -22.61
C ALA A 214 19.06 -13.17 -21.98
N PRO A 215 18.20 -12.35 -22.60
CA PRO A 215 16.87 -12.12 -22.05
C PRO A 215 16.16 -13.47 -21.89
N PRO A 216 15.26 -13.63 -20.91
CA PRO A 216 14.53 -14.87 -20.66
C PRO A 216 13.42 -15.09 -21.73
N LEU A 217 13.77 -14.92 -23.00
CA LEU A 217 12.90 -15.03 -24.17
C LEU A 217 13.32 -16.24 -25.00
N ARG A 218 12.33 -16.91 -25.60
CA ARG A 218 12.57 -17.95 -26.60
C ARG A 218 13.12 -17.32 -27.88
N ASP A 219 13.83 -18.10 -28.70
CA ASP A 219 14.41 -17.62 -29.96
C ASP A 219 13.39 -16.91 -30.86
N ALA A 220 12.16 -17.43 -30.93
CA ALA A 220 11.07 -16.82 -31.71
C ALA A 220 10.60 -15.48 -31.12
N GLU A 221 10.61 -15.33 -29.80
CA GLU A 221 10.21 -14.09 -29.11
C GLU A 221 11.32 -13.03 -29.26
N THR A 222 12.59 -13.45 -29.19
CA THR A 222 13.75 -12.59 -29.46
C THR A 222 13.73 -12.09 -30.91
N ALA A 223 13.44 -12.96 -31.88
CA ALA A 223 13.34 -12.55 -33.29
C ALA A 223 12.21 -11.54 -33.52
N LEU A 224 11.05 -11.75 -32.88
CA LEU A 224 9.90 -10.84 -32.99
C LEU A 224 10.17 -9.48 -32.34
N LEU A 225 10.80 -9.48 -31.16
CA LEU A 225 11.21 -8.24 -30.49
C LEU A 225 12.15 -7.42 -31.37
N ARG A 226 13.13 -8.06 -32.02
CA ARG A 226 14.07 -7.38 -32.93
C ARG A 226 13.37 -6.77 -34.14
N ASP A 227 12.40 -7.47 -34.74
CA ASP A 227 11.58 -6.91 -35.83
C ASP A 227 10.85 -5.64 -35.40
N TRP A 228 10.28 -5.63 -34.19
CA TRP A 228 9.61 -4.43 -33.66
C TRP A 228 10.58 -3.29 -33.37
N LEU A 229 11.77 -3.59 -32.83
CA LEU A 229 12.79 -2.58 -32.57
C LEU A 229 13.29 -1.93 -33.87
N HIS A 230 13.47 -2.69 -34.95
CA HIS A 230 13.83 -2.12 -36.26
C HIS A 230 12.75 -1.17 -36.78
N ARG A 231 11.47 -1.54 -36.67
CA ARG A 231 10.35 -0.66 -37.06
C ARG A 231 10.25 0.61 -36.21
N LEU A 232 10.66 0.55 -34.94
CA LEU A 232 10.71 1.72 -34.05
C LEU A 232 11.94 2.61 -34.30
N ALA A 233 12.92 2.11 -35.06
CA ALA A 233 14.15 2.81 -35.43
C ALA A 233 14.08 3.51 -36.79
N GLU A 234 13.05 3.21 -37.61
CA GLU A 234 12.73 3.88 -38.89
C GLU A 234 11.92 5.17 -38.68
#